data_AF-A0A142Y545-F1
#
_entry.id   AF-A0A142Y545-F1
#
_cell.length_a   1.000
_cell.length_b   1.000
_cell.length_c   1.000
_cell.angle_alpha   90.00
_cell.angle_beta   90.00
_cell.angle_gamma   90.00
#
_symmetry.space_group_name_H-M   'P 1'
#
loop_
_entity.id
_entity.type
_entity.pdbx_description
1 polymer ?
#
loop_
_entity_poly.entity_id
_entity_poly.type
_entity_poly.pdbx_seq_one_letter_code
_entity_poly.pdbx_strand_id
1 'polypeptide(L)'
;MVSSKIQSVTEGWSRGPSNLAHTDNFRKTELTLSRRLHIITDFDATDLDVYSISEMPNRGDPFPGTTFAFFEKANLEKVSPIYYRMDLEYRGEFGAQNPSNPAENHPVFTPPVIDLNDEESEEEIDEDFYGNPLINANGEIIEGVTRPFTDQVYTVSRNLFTFSSYAQALYRNATNSDTFLDWPPGTVRVKSLTAREVSQAPYKYFQVQAQFVCRRPYRTIPAKAWWKRVRHEGYQERIGDVPITFSGGGGTGATAVAIVNPSEGIESIHVLNGGTGYTSAPTVAIGGTGTGATATATVTDGIVTSVTVTADGSGYKSKIVRALDDRGDPTSKPVLLKPDGTRQRDVTAAFWIEIPIYGSLPFNALGLL
;
A
#
# COMPACT_ATOMS: atom_id res chain seq x y z
N MET A 1 -13.36 -48.36 -21.70
CA MET A 1 -14.12 -49.59 -21.99
C MET A 1 -15.37 -49.49 -21.14
N VAL A 2 -16.56 -49.48 -21.74
CA VAL A 2 -17.82 -49.52 -21.00
C VAL A 2 -17.81 -50.81 -20.18
N SER A 3 -18.02 -50.72 -18.86
CA SER A 3 -18.13 -51.92 -18.01
C SER A 3 -19.20 -52.83 -18.61
N SER A 4 -18.87 -54.11 -18.85
CA SER A 4 -19.79 -55.09 -19.45
C SER A 4 -21.05 -55.35 -18.62
N LYS A 5 -21.16 -54.71 -17.46
CA LYS A 5 -22.23 -54.82 -16.47
C LYS A 5 -23.29 -53.71 -16.58
N ILE A 6 -23.15 -52.79 -17.54
CA ILE A 6 -24.12 -51.71 -17.77
C ILE A 6 -25.03 -52.12 -18.94
N GLN A 7 -26.32 -52.30 -18.67
CA GLN A 7 -27.31 -52.72 -19.66
C GLN A 7 -27.86 -51.55 -20.46
N SER A 8 -28.13 -50.42 -19.80
CA SER A 8 -28.57 -49.20 -20.50
C SER A 8 -28.31 -47.95 -19.66
N VAL A 9 -28.04 -46.84 -20.35
CA VAL A 9 -27.98 -45.50 -19.79
C VAL A 9 -28.97 -44.65 -20.56
N THR A 10 -29.97 -44.11 -19.88
CA THR A 10 -30.97 -43.23 -20.50
C THR A 10 -31.02 -41.90 -19.76
N GLU A 11 -30.97 -40.80 -20.49
CA GLU A 11 -31.18 -39.48 -19.91
C GLU A 11 -32.68 -39.28 -19.63
N GLY A 12 -33.02 -38.99 -18.36
CA GLY A 12 -34.39 -38.70 -17.98
C GLY A 12 -34.82 -37.31 -18.44
N TRP A 13 -36.13 -37.05 -18.48
CA TRP A 13 -36.66 -35.70 -18.71
C TRP A 13 -36.19 -34.76 -17.59
N SER A 14 -35.12 -34.02 -17.81
CA SER A 14 -34.64 -33.01 -16.89
C SER A 14 -35.51 -31.76 -17.03
N ARG A 15 -36.56 -31.65 -16.22
CA ARG A 15 -36.89 -30.32 -15.66
C ARG A 15 -35.83 -30.03 -14.61
N GLY A 16 -34.60 -29.80 -15.06
CA GLY A 16 -33.53 -29.40 -14.16
C GLY A 16 -34.00 -28.14 -13.44
N PRO A 17 -33.93 -28.06 -12.10
CA PRO A 17 -34.06 -26.78 -11.43
C PRO A 17 -32.94 -25.89 -11.96
N SER A 18 -33.23 -25.09 -12.99
CA SER A 18 -32.39 -23.99 -13.41
C SER A 18 -32.57 -22.91 -12.34
N ASN A 19 -31.70 -22.92 -11.35
CA ASN A 19 -31.65 -21.80 -10.43
C ASN A 19 -30.68 -20.77 -11.02
N LEU A 20 -31.23 -19.61 -11.34
CA LEU A 20 -30.48 -18.41 -11.66
C LEU A 20 -30.52 -17.55 -10.40
N ALA A 21 -29.38 -17.45 -9.72
CA ALA A 21 -29.24 -16.59 -8.56
C ALA A 21 -28.33 -15.43 -8.92
N HIS A 22 -28.83 -14.20 -8.75
CA HIS A 22 -27.99 -13.01 -8.79
C HIS A 22 -27.27 -12.89 -7.45
N THR A 23 -25.94 -12.87 -7.50
CA THR A 23 -25.08 -12.70 -6.34
C THR A 23 -24.24 -11.44 -6.52
N ASP A 24 -23.64 -10.94 -5.43
CA ASP A 24 -22.74 -9.77 -5.48
C ASP A 24 -23.43 -8.52 -6.08
N ASN A 25 -24.59 -8.14 -5.53
CA ASN A 25 -25.42 -7.01 -5.99
C ASN A 25 -25.66 -7.00 -7.51
N PHE A 26 -26.11 -8.13 -8.07
CA PHE A 26 -26.43 -8.32 -9.49
C PHE A 26 -25.24 -8.29 -10.46
N ARG A 27 -24.00 -8.33 -9.96
CA ARG A 27 -22.80 -8.33 -10.80
C ARG A 27 -22.37 -9.72 -11.25
N LYS A 28 -22.77 -10.75 -10.50
CA LYS A 28 -22.54 -12.16 -10.82
C LYS A 28 -23.86 -12.87 -10.92
N THR A 29 -23.95 -13.80 -11.85
CA THR A 29 -25.05 -14.74 -11.90
C THR A 29 -24.49 -16.13 -11.75
N GLU A 30 -24.96 -16.82 -10.72
CA GLU A 30 -24.71 -18.25 -10.54
C GLU A 30 -25.81 -19.01 -11.28
N LEU A 31 -25.39 -19.87 -12.19
CA LEU A 31 -26.25 -20.79 -12.90
C LEU A 31 -25.96 -22.21 -12.40
N THR A 32 -26.97 -22.83 -11.81
CA THR A 32 -26.94 -24.27 -11.52
C THR A 32 -27.87 -24.97 -12.49
N LEU A 33 -27.34 -25.94 -13.23
CA LEU A 33 -28.09 -26.84 -14.11
C LEU A 33 -27.87 -28.27 -13.63
N SER A 34 -28.86 -29.12 -13.84
CA SER A 34 -28.70 -30.55 -13.56
C SER A 34 -29.31 -31.39 -14.67
N ARG A 35 -28.66 -32.53 -14.94
CA ARG A 35 -29.27 -33.62 -15.71
C ARG A 35 -29.29 -34.89 -14.88
N ARG A 36 -30.22 -35.77 -15.21
CA ARG A 36 -30.38 -37.04 -14.52
C ARG A 36 -30.19 -38.18 -15.50
N LEU A 37 -29.30 -39.09 -15.15
CA LEU A 37 -29.11 -40.36 -15.86
C LEU A 37 -29.81 -41.48 -15.09
N HIS A 38 -30.56 -42.28 -15.83
CA HIS A 38 -31.15 -43.55 -15.39
C HIS A 38 -30.26 -44.67 -15.90
N ILE A 39 -29.68 -45.45 -15.00
CA ILE A 39 -28.68 -46.46 -15.34
C ILE A 39 -29.19 -47.81 -14.87
N ILE A 40 -29.37 -48.73 -15.82
CA ILE A 40 -29.75 -50.12 -15.55
C ILE A 40 -28.50 -50.98 -15.68
N THR A 41 -28.25 -51.78 -14.65
CA THR A 41 -27.05 -52.60 -14.52
C THR A 41 -27.40 -54.05 -14.30
N ASP A 42 -26.42 -54.93 -14.48
CA ASP A 42 -26.47 -56.28 -13.94
C ASP A 42 -26.45 -56.26 -12.40
N PHE A 43 -26.89 -57.35 -11.78
CA PHE A 43 -27.07 -57.44 -10.32
C PHE A 43 -25.76 -57.30 -9.54
N ASP A 44 -24.62 -57.62 -10.16
CA ASP A 44 -23.28 -57.62 -9.58
C ASP A 44 -22.46 -56.37 -9.95
N ALA A 45 -23.11 -55.36 -10.53
CA ALA A 45 -22.47 -54.06 -10.79
C ALA A 45 -22.18 -53.31 -9.48
N THR A 46 -20.99 -52.72 -9.44
CA THR A 46 -20.54 -51.88 -8.33
C THR A 46 -20.72 -50.40 -8.68
N ASP A 47 -20.68 -49.53 -7.67
CA ASP A 47 -20.77 -48.09 -7.90
C ASP A 47 -19.62 -47.57 -8.79
N LEU A 48 -18.45 -48.22 -8.74
CA LEU A 48 -17.31 -47.88 -9.61
C LEU A 48 -17.59 -48.21 -11.09
N ASP A 49 -18.32 -49.30 -11.36
CA ASP A 49 -18.76 -49.64 -12.71
C ASP A 49 -19.66 -48.54 -13.27
N VAL A 50 -20.55 -47.99 -12.43
CA VAL A 50 -21.48 -46.91 -12.80
C VAL A 50 -20.76 -45.58 -13.04
N TYR A 51 -19.71 -45.27 -12.29
CA TYR A 51 -18.87 -44.08 -12.55
C TYR A 51 -18.01 -44.19 -13.83
N SER A 52 -17.86 -45.39 -14.38
CA SER A 52 -17.03 -45.66 -15.55
C SER A 52 -17.76 -45.60 -16.90
N ILE A 53 -19.05 -45.19 -16.90
CA ILE A 53 -19.85 -45.04 -18.12
C ILE A 53 -19.28 -43.98 -19.07
N SER A 54 -19.49 -44.13 -20.37
CA SER A 54 -19.04 -43.19 -21.41
C SER A 54 -19.70 -41.81 -21.32
N GLU A 55 -20.92 -41.77 -20.78
CA GLU A 55 -21.77 -40.60 -20.63
C GLU A 55 -21.39 -39.76 -19.40
N MET A 56 -20.41 -40.23 -18.60
CA MET A 56 -19.88 -39.51 -17.46
C MET A 56 -19.03 -38.33 -17.98
N PRO A 57 -19.43 -37.08 -17.69
CA PRO A 57 -18.64 -35.91 -18.10
C PRO A 57 -17.34 -35.86 -17.29
N ASN A 58 -16.28 -35.36 -17.92
CA ASN A 58 -15.08 -34.97 -17.18
C ASN A 58 -15.34 -33.67 -16.42
N ARG A 59 -14.62 -33.48 -15.32
CA ARG A 59 -14.67 -32.23 -14.56
C ARG A 59 -14.30 -31.06 -15.48
N GLY A 60 -15.20 -30.09 -15.60
CA GLY A 60 -15.02 -28.95 -16.50
C GLY A 60 -15.61 -29.11 -17.91
N ASP A 61 -16.29 -30.23 -18.23
CA ASP A 61 -17.02 -30.36 -19.49
C ASP A 61 -18.28 -29.46 -19.48
N PRO A 62 -18.57 -28.72 -20.57
CA PRO A 62 -19.70 -27.80 -20.62
C PRO A 62 -21.04 -28.54 -20.63
N PHE A 63 -22.07 -27.93 -20.06
CA PHE A 63 -23.44 -28.39 -20.22
C PHE A 63 -23.86 -28.26 -21.70
N PRO A 64 -24.33 -29.33 -22.37
CA PRO A 64 -24.74 -29.36 -23.77
C PRO A 64 -25.68 -28.21 -24.11
N GLY A 65 -25.31 -27.46 -25.14
CA GLY A 65 -26.06 -26.29 -25.59
C GLY A 65 -25.73 -25.00 -24.83
N THR A 66 -24.82 -25.01 -23.86
CA THR A 66 -24.34 -23.80 -23.16
C THR A 66 -22.81 -23.79 -23.05
N THR A 67 -22.22 -22.61 -22.94
CA THR A 67 -20.77 -22.43 -22.66
C THR A 67 -20.53 -21.85 -21.27
N PHE A 68 -21.56 -21.82 -20.42
CA PHE A 68 -21.55 -21.04 -19.16
C PHE A 68 -21.73 -21.88 -17.91
N ALA A 69 -22.03 -23.18 -18.04
CA ALA A 69 -22.14 -24.11 -16.91
C ALA A 69 -21.27 -25.33 -17.21
N PHE A 70 -20.49 -25.75 -16.22
CA PHE A 70 -19.50 -26.81 -16.35
C PHE A 70 -19.75 -27.88 -15.31
N PHE A 71 -19.44 -29.12 -15.67
CA PHE A 71 -19.67 -30.25 -14.79
C PHE A 71 -18.84 -30.12 -13.51
N GLU A 72 -19.52 -30.10 -12.37
CA GLU A 72 -18.92 -29.93 -11.05
C GLU A 72 -18.83 -31.26 -10.32
N LYS A 73 -19.96 -31.98 -10.20
CA LYS A 73 -20.06 -33.23 -9.46
C LYS A 73 -21.21 -34.09 -9.94
N ALA A 74 -21.09 -35.40 -9.68
CA ALA A 74 -22.16 -36.37 -9.82
C ALA A 74 -22.62 -36.84 -8.44
N ASN A 75 -23.92 -36.88 -8.22
CA ASN A 75 -24.53 -37.50 -7.04
C ASN A 75 -25.18 -38.81 -7.47
N LEU A 76 -24.65 -39.94 -6.98
CA LEU A 76 -25.15 -41.28 -7.31
C LEU A 76 -26.11 -41.79 -6.22
N GLU A 77 -27.28 -42.28 -6.62
CA GLU A 77 -28.29 -42.90 -5.78
C GLU A 77 -28.61 -44.31 -6.30
N LYS A 78 -28.41 -45.34 -5.48
CA LYS A 78 -28.84 -46.72 -5.80
C LYS A 78 -30.30 -46.90 -5.41
N VAL A 79 -31.19 -46.89 -6.41
CA VAL A 79 -32.65 -46.95 -6.19
C VAL A 79 -33.13 -48.41 -6.07
N SER A 80 -32.48 -49.34 -6.76
CA SER A 80 -32.73 -50.79 -6.64
C SER A 80 -31.46 -51.59 -6.97
N PRO A 81 -31.43 -52.92 -6.74
CA PRO A 81 -30.24 -53.74 -7.01
C PRO A 81 -29.66 -53.61 -8.42
N ILE A 82 -30.51 -53.33 -9.42
CA ILE A 82 -30.15 -53.23 -10.84
C ILE A 82 -30.35 -51.82 -11.40
N TYR A 83 -30.70 -50.84 -10.56
CA TYR A 83 -31.12 -49.52 -11.01
C TYR A 83 -30.49 -48.41 -10.17
N TYR A 84 -29.73 -47.58 -10.87
CA TYR A 84 -29.07 -46.39 -10.35
C TYR A 84 -29.67 -45.14 -10.96
N ARG A 85 -29.72 -44.09 -10.15
CA ARG A 85 -30.03 -42.73 -10.57
C ARG A 85 -28.81 -41.86 -10.30
N MET A 86 -28.33 -41.15 -11.32
CA MET A 86 -27.19 -40.25 -11.18
C MET A 86 -27.59 -38.84 -11.56
N ASP A 87 -27.48 -37.92 -10.60
CA ASP A 87 -27.70 -36.50 -10.81
C ASP A 87 -26.37 -35.81 -11.08
N LEU A 88 -26.19 -35.34 -12.31
CA LEU A 88 -25.01 -34.59 -12.73
C LEU A 88 -25.30 -33.10 -12.53
N GLU A 89 -24.56 -32.48 -11.62
CA GLU A 89 -24.67 -31.05 -11.30
C GLU A 89 -23.62 -30.26 -12.08
N TYR A 90 -24.10 -29.22 -12.76
CA TYR A 90 -23.31 -28.28 -13.53
C TYR A 90 -23.45 -26.92 -12.88
N ARG A 91 -22.31 -26.28 -12.62
CA ARG A 91 -22.27 -24.92 -12.11
C ARG A 91 -21.49 -24.04 -13.06
N GLY A 92 -21.89 -22.79 -13.13
CA GLY A 92 -21.00 -21.76 -13.63
C GLY A 92 -21.37 -20.39 -13.12
N GLU A 93 -20.35 -19.55 -13.07
CA GLU A 93 -20.44 -18.14 -12.76
C GLU A 93 -20.20 -17.37 -14.05
N PHE A 94 -21.04 -16.38 -14.34
CA PHE A 94 -20.76 -15.42 -15.40
C PHE A 94 -20.98 -13.99 -14.88
N GLY A 95 -20.18 -13.06 -15.41
CA GLY A 95 -20.25 -11.63 -15.10
C GLY A 95 -21.52 -10.97 -15.64
N ALA A 96 -21.63 -9.65 -15.47
CA ALA A 96 -22.75 -8.87 -15.98
C ALA A 96 -22.97 -9.15 -17.48
N GLN A 97 -24.20 -9.52 -17.84
CA GLN A 97 -24.54 -9.99 -19.18
C GLN A 97 -24.32 -8.86 -20.21
N ASN A 98 -23.37 -9.02 -21.13
CA ASN A 98 -23.31 -8.22 -22.35
C ASN A 98 -23.97 -9.01 -23.49
N PRO A 99 -25.21 -8.68 -23.89
CA PRO A 99 -25.93 -9.42 -24.94
C PRO A 99 -25.22 -9.38 -26.30
N SER A 100 -24.40 -8.34 -26.52
CA SER A 100 -23.68 -8.09 -27.76
C SER A 100 -22.31 -8.77 -27.84
N ASN A 101 -21.71 -9.17 -26.71
CA ASN A 101 -20.41 -9.83 -26.69
C ASN A 101 -20.29 -10.87 -25.55
N PRO A 102 -20.66 -12.14 -25.80
CA PRO A 102 -20.65 -13.18 -24.76
C PRO A 102 -19.28 -13.51 -24.17
N ALA A 103 -18.17 -13.14 -24.84
CA ALA A 103 -16.81 -13.31 -24.32
C ALA A 103 -16.47 -12.34 -23.18
N GLU A 104 -17.23 -11.24 -23.05
CA GLU A 104 -17.10 -10.28 -21.95
C GLU A 104 -17.84 -10.74 -20.68
N ASN A 105 -18.59 -11.84 -20.74
CA ASN A 105 -19.27 -12.43 -19.58
C ASN A 105 -18.30 -13.13 -18.60
N HIS A 106 -16.98 -12.90 -18.72
CA HIS A 106 -15.98 -13.43 -17.79
C HIS A 106 -16.03 -12.66 -16.45
N PRO A 107 -15.95 -13.35 -15.29
CA PRO A 107 -15.96 -12.70 -13.97
C PRO A 107 -14.86 -11.64 -13.74
N VAL A 108 -13.81 -11.57 -14.57
CA VAL A 108 -12.72 -10.58 -14.43
C VAL A 108 -13.11 -9.21 -14.98
N PHE A 109 -14.08 -9.15 -15.89
CA PHE A 109 -14.56 -7.89 -16.47
C PHE A 109 -15.66 -7.24 -15.62
N THR A 110 -16.06 -7.86 -14.51
CA THR A 110 -16.99 -7.23 -13.58
C THR A 110 -16.34 -5.99 -12.95
N PRO A 111 -17.03 -4.84 -12.91
CA PRO A 111 -16.52 -3.64 -12.27
C PRO A 111 -16.14 -3.85 -10.80
N PRO A 112 -15.17 -3.10 -10.27
CA PRO A 112 -14.74 -3.24 -8.89
C PRO A 112 -15.84 -2.80 -7.93
N VAL A 113 -15.91 -3.45 -6.77
CA VAL A 113 -16.75 -3.02 -5.63
C VAL A 113 -15.89 -2.11 -4.76
N ILE A 114 -16.42 -0.95 -4.39
CA ILE A 114 -15.72 0.04 -3.57
C ILE A 114 -16.62 0.37 -2.39
N ASP A 115 -16.23 -0.07 -1.21
CA ASP A 115 -16.91 0.23 0.05
C ASP A 115 -16.11 1.30 0.81
N LEU A 116 -16.83 2.25 1.40
CA LEU A 116 -16.25 3.38 2.14
C LEU A 116 -16.65 3.25 3.60
N ASN A 117 -15.64 3.28 4.48
CA ASN A 117 -15.79 3.27 5.93
C ASN A 117 -14.86 4.31 6.55
N ASP A 118 -15.06 4.64 7.82
CA ASP A 118 -14.12 5.45 8.60
C ASP A 118 -13.47 4.59 9.68
N GLU A 119 -12.22 4.89 10.01
CA GLU A 119 -11.44 4.23 11.06
C GLU A 119 -10.77 5.27 11.95
N GLU A 120 -10.88 5.08 13.27
CA GLU A 120 -10.22 5.94 14.25
C GLU A 120 -8.95 5.29 14.79
N SER A 121 -7.87 6.06 14.84
CA SER A 121 -6.61 5.66 15.47
C SER A 121 -6.12 6.72 16.44
N GLU A 122 -5.79 6.33 17.66
CA GLU A 122 -5.14 7.20 18.65
C GLU A 122 -3.67 7.39 18.30
N GLU A 123 -3.26 8.63 18.06
CA GLU A 123 -1.87 8.98 17.79
C GLU A 123 -1.41 10.13 18.70
N GLU A 124 -0.12 10.14 19.01
CA GLU A 124 0.49 11.24 19.75
C GLU A 124 0.50 12.51 18.90
N ILE A 125 0.20 13.63 19.56
CA ILE A 125 0.23 14.96 18.95
C ILE A 125 1.39 15.79 19.51
N ASP A 126 1.95 16.60 18.63
CA ASP A 126 3.05 17.52 18.92
C ASP A 126 2.58 18.96 19.17
N GLU A 127 1.42 19.32 18.62
CA GLU A 127 0.77 20.62 18.74
C GLU A 127 -0.72 20.47 19.06
N ASP A 128 -1.30 21.50 19.69
CA ASP A 128 -2.74 21.53 19.91
C ASP A 128 -3.52 21.74 18.59
N PHE A 129 -4.85 21.77 18.67
CA PHE A 129 -5.69 21.95 17.48
C PHE A 129 -5.39 23.27 16.73
N TYR A 130 -5.03 24.32 17.45
CA TYR A 130 -4.73 25.65 16.91
C TYR A 130 -3.26 25.79 16.49
N GLY A 131 -2.41 24.81 16.79
CA GLY A 131 -1.00 24.83 16.46
C GLY A 131 -0.08 25.37 17.52
N ASN A 132 -0.57 25.55 18.72
CA ASN A 132 0.26 25.98 19.81
C ASN A 132 1.06 24.76 20.31
N PRO A 133 2.31 24.97 20.73
CA PRO A 133 3.12 23.91 21.32
C PRO A 133 2.46 23.42 22.63
N LEU A 134 2.56 22.12 22.87
CA LEU A 134 2.06 21.50 24.10
C LEU A 134 3.05 21.73 25.24
N ILE A 135 2.80 22.78 26.02
CA ILE A 135 3.66 23.21 27.13
C ILE A 135 2.85 23.46 28.42
N ASN A 136 3.50 23.30 29.57
CA ASN A 136 2.96 23.69 30.86
C ASN A 136 3.17 25.20 31.12
N ALA A 137 2.68 25.70 32.25
CA ALA A 137 2.79 27.11 32.64
C ALA A 137 4.24 27.61 32.79
N ASN A 138 5.20 26.70 32.99
CA ASN A 138 6.64 27.00 33.10
C ASN A 138 7.37 26.89 31.74
N GLY A 139 6.65 26.62 30.65
CA GLY A 139 7.24 26.39 29.32
C GLY A 139 7.90 25.02 29.16
N GLU A 140 7.73 24.09 30.11
CA GLU A 140 8.18 22.73 29.93
C GLU A 140 7.24 21.99 28.98
N ILE A 141 7.83 21.13 28.18
CA ILE A 141 7.12 20.34 27.19
C ILE A 141 6.30 19.25 27.87
N ILE A 142 5.09 19.04 27.34
CA ILE A 142 4.25 17.91 27.69
C ILE A 142 4.36 16.88 26.56
N GLU A 143 4.75 15.66 26.91
CA GLU A 143 4.87 14.52 26.00
C GLU A 143 3.74 13.52 26.23
N GLY A 144 3.46 12.68 25.24
CA GLY A 144 2.47 11.60 25.34
C GLY A 144 1.02 12.05 25.30
N VAL A 145 0.75 13.31 24.92
CA VAL A 145 -0.62 13.75 24.62
C VAL A 145 -1.06 13.07 23.34
N THR A 146 -2.17 12.34 23.39
CA THR A 146 -2.76 11.63 22.26
C THR A 146 -4.11 12.21 21.89
N ARG A 147 -4.52 12.00 20.64
CA ARG A 147 -5.90 12.23 20.20
C ARG A 147 -6.30 11.21 19.13
N PRO A 148 -7.61 10.98 18.94
CA PRO A 148 -8.10 10.18 17.84
C PRO A 148 -7.95 10.94 16.52
N PHE A 149 -7.40 10.24 15.52
CA PHE A 149 -7.43 10.64 14.11
C PHE A 149 -8.42 9.74 13.38
N THR A 150 -9.44 10.35 12.79
CA THR A 150 -10.42 9.66 11.94
C THR A 150 -9.91 9.69 10.50
N ASP A 151 -9.48 8.54 9.99
CA ASP A 151 -9.07 8.35 8.59
C ASP A 151 -10.16 7.62 7.80
N GLN A 152 -10.24 7.89 6.51
CA GLN A 152 -11.19 7.22 5.63
C GLN A 152 -10.58 5.95 5.05
N VAL A 153 -11.33 4.85 5.06
CA VAL A 153 -10.88 3.54 4.58
C VAL A 153 -11.74 3.09 3.40
N TYR A 154 -11.12 2.95 2.23
CA TYR A 154 -11.73 2.35 1.06
C TYR A 154 -11.38 0.87 0.97
N THR A 155 -12.39 0.00 0.90
CA THR A 155 -12.21 -1.41 0.58
C THR A 155 -12.57 -1.63 -0.88
N VAL A 156 -11.56 -1.87 -1.71
CA VAL A 156 -11.73 -2.13 -3.14
C VAL A 156 -11.60 -3.62 -3.40
N SER A 157 -12.63 -4.22 -4.01
CA SER A 157 -12.66 -5.63 -4.38
C SER A 157 -12.75 -5.77 -5.90
N ARG A 158 -11.79 -6.45 -6.53
CA ARG A 158 -11.74 -6.67 -7.98
C ARG A 158 -11.15 -8.02 -8.34
N ASN A 159 -11.64 -8.60 -9.44
CA ASN A 159 -11.10 -9.81 -10.02
C ASN A 159 -9.96 -9.48 -11.01
N LEU A 160 -8.84 -10.19 -10.91
CA LEU A 160 -7.67 -10.04 -11.78
C LEU A 160 -7.27 -11.38 -12.41
N PHE A 161 -6.82 -11.38 -13.68
CA PHE A 161 -6.31 -12.60 -14.32
C PHE A 161 -5.05 -13.14 -13.64
N THR A 162 -4.18 -12.24 -13.18
CA THR A 162 -2.90 -12.57 -12.59
C THR A 162 -2.70 -11.75 -11.33
N PHE A 163 -2.07 -12.37 -10.34
CA PHE A 163 -1.71 -11.71 -9.09
C PHE A 163 -0.29 -12.11 -8.69
N SER A 164 0.59 -11.12 -8.51
CA SER A 164 1.97 -11.33 -8.04
C SER A 164 2.11 -10.83 -6.62
N SER A 165 2.26 -11.75 -5.66
CA SER A 165 2.45 -11.40 -4.25
C SER A 165 3.68 -10.54 -4.01
N TYR A 166 4.78 -10.79 -4.75
CA TYR A 166 6.03 -10.05 -4.63
C TYR A 166 5.92 -8.62 -5.18
N ALA A 167 5.37 -8.45 -6.39
CA ALA A 167 5.20 -7.11 -6.97
C ALA A 167 4.24 -6.25 -6.12
N GLN A 168 3.19 -6.87 -5.59
CA GLN A 168 2.19 -6.21 -4.75
C GLN A 168 2.69 -5.90 -3.33
N ALA A 169 3.75 -6.54 -2.86
CA ALA A 169 4.32 -6.28 -1.54
C ALA A 169 4.94 -4.88 -1.42
N LEU A 170 5.47 -4.33 -2.51
CA LEU A 170 6.04 -2.99 -2.54
C LEU A 170 5.02 -1.91 -2.17
N TYR A 171 3.76 -2.08 -2.59
CA TYR A 171 2.68 -1.14 -2.34
C TYR A 171 2.24 -1.07 -0.86
N ARG A 172 2.55 -2.10 -0.06
CA ARG A 172 2.26 -2.08 1.40
C ARG A 172 3.13 -1.09 2.16
N ASN A 173 4.29 -0.74 1.61
CA ASN A 173 5.23 0.22 2.19
C ASN A 173 5.31 1.52 1.37
N ALA A 174 4.23 1.86 0.65
CA ALA A 174 4.17 3.02 -0.21
C ALA A 174 2.87 3.81 -0.05
N THR A 175 2.97 5.08 -0.40
CA THR A 175 1.85 6.01 -0.60
C THR A 175 1.60 6.21 -2.10
N ASN A 176 0.40 6.67 -2.46
CA ASN A 176 0.05 6.92 -3.87
C ASN A 176 0.89 8.06 -4.46
N SER A 177 1.49 7.84 -5.63
CA SER A 177 2.18 8.90 -6.39
C SER A 177 1.25 9.66 -7.35
N ASP A 178 0.08 9.10 -7.61
CA ASP A 178 -0.96 9.57 -8.52
C ASP A 178 -2.27 9.84 -7.77
N THR A 179 -3.21 10.54 -8.41
CA THR A 179 -4.56 10.69 -7.84
C THR A 179 -5.25 9.33 -7.82
N PHE A 180 -5.79 8.96 -6.66
CA PHE A 180 -6.43 7.67 -6.44
C PHE A 180 -7.71 7.86 -5.60
N LEU A 181 -8.87 7.44 -6.11
CA LEU A 181 -10.18 7.65 -5.45
C LEU A 181 -10.45 9.12 -5.08
N ASP A 182 -10.09 10.04 -5.98
CA ASP A 182 -10.15 11.50 -5.79
C ASP A 182 -9.23 12.07 -4.70
N TRP A 183 -8.38 11.24 -4.09
CA TRP A 183 -7.36 11.69 -3.16
C TRP A 183 -6.06 12.07 -3.87
N PRO A 184 -5.42 13.20 -3.49
CA PRO A 184 -4.19 13.66 -4.11
C PRO A 184 -3.00 12.72 -3.82
N PRO A 185 -1.89 12.84 -4.56
CA PRO A 185 -0.66 12.11 -4.27
C PRO A 185 -0.18 12.29 -2.81
N GLY A 186 0.24 11.19 -2.20
CA GLY A 186 0.82 11.12 -0.86
C GLY A 186 -0.18 10.94 0.29
N THR A 187 -1.49 10.95 0.03
CA THR A 187 -2.51 10.85 1.10
C THR A 187 -3.08 9.46 1.30
N VAL A 188 -2.89 8.55 0.35
CA VAL A 188 -3.43 7.18 0.39
C VAL A 188 -2.30 6.18 0.60
N ARG A 189 -2.51 5.22 1.50
CA ARG A 189 -1.62 4.06 1.66
C ARG A 189 -2.41 2.75 1.63
N VAL A 190 -1.75 1.66 1.25
CA VAL A 190 -2.34 0.32 1.36
C VAL A 190 -2.25 -0.14 2.82
N LYS A 191 -3.39 -0.40 3.45
CA LYS A 191 -3.48 -0.98 4.79
C LYS A 191 -3.35 -2.49 4.75
N SER A 192 -4.13 -3.11 3.88
CA SER A 192 -4.15 -4.56 3.73
C SER A 192 -4.45 -4.92 2.28
N LEU A 193 -3.95 -6.07 1.86
CA LEU A 193 -4.23 -6.61 0.54
C LEU A 193 -4.32 -8.12 0.67
N THR A 194 -5.49 -8.65 0.33
CA THR A 194 -5.83 -10.07 0.33
C THR A 194 -6.13 -10.51 -1.10
N ALA A 195 -5.82 -11.77 -1.41
CA ALA A 195 -6.11 -12.36 -2.70
C ALA A 195 -6.53 -13.80 -2.51
N ARG A 196 -7.60 -14.21 -3.20
CA ARG A 196 -8.09 -15.59 -3.26
C ARG A 196 -8.04 -16.06 -4.70
N GLU A 197 -7.34 -17.15 -4.96
CA GLU A 197 -7.37 -17.80 -6.27
C GLU A 197 -8.68 -18.57 -6.45
N VAL A 198 -9.34 -18.35 -7.59
CA VAL A 198 -10.49 -19.13 -8.05
C VAL A 198 -10.04 -19.89 -9.30
N SER A 199 -9.92 -21.20 -9.16
CA SER A 199 -9.54 -22.14 -10.23
C SER A 199 -10.67 -23.15 -10.44
N GLN A 200 -11.74 -22.70 -11.10
CA GLN A 200 -12.88 -23.54 -11.50
C GLN A 200 -12.94 -23.56 -13.03
N ALA A 201 -12.64 -24.70 -13.67
CA ALA A 201 -12.63 -24.80 -15.12
C ALA A 201 -13.94 -24.27 -15.74
N PRO A 202 -13.89 -23.35 -16.73
CA PRO A 202 -12.73 -22.88 -17.49
C PRO A 202 -12.04 -21.63 -16.90
N TYR A 203 -12.52 -21.10 -15.78
CA TYR A 203 -12.07 -19.85 -15.20
C TYR A 203 -10.89 -20.04 -14.23
N LYS A 204 -9.85 -19.21 -14.44
CA LYS A 204 -8.75 -19.02 -13.49
C LYS A 204 -8.50 -17.53 -13.29
N TYR A 205 -8.75 -17.04 -12.08
CA TYR A 205 -8.54 -15.64 -11.71
C TYR A 205 -8.30 -15.49 -10.21
N PHE A 206 -7.93 -14.28 -9.79
CA PHE A 206 -7.76 -13.89 -8.40
C PHE A 206 -8.84 -12.90 -8.00
N GLN A 207 -9.58 -13.20 -6.95
CA GLN A 207 -10.42 -12.24 -6.23
C GLN A 207 -9.50 -11.46 -5.30
N VAL A 208 -9.19 -10.21 -5.64
CA VAL A 208 -8.32 -9.34 -4.85
C VAL A 208 -9.15 -8.32 -4.11
N GLN A 209 -8.88 -8.17 -2.82
CA GLN A 209 -9.45 -7.13 -2.00
C GLN A 209 -8.33 -6.34 -1.34
N ALA A 210 -8.34 -5.03 -1.51
CA ALA A 210 -7.37 -4.14 -0.87
C ALA A 210 -8.10 -3.08 -0.05
N GLN A 211 -7.57 -2.84 1.15
CA GLN A 211 -8.00 -1.73 1.98
C GLN A 211 -6.98 -0.60 1.86
N PHE A 212 -7.48 0.58 1.52
CA PHE A 212 -6.71 1.80 1.39
C PHE A 212 -7.12 2.74 2.50
N VAL A 213 -6.15 3.22 3.28
CA VAL A 213 -6.39 4.26 4.27
C VAL A 213 -5.99 5.59 3.66
N CYS A 214 -6.91 6.54 3.73
CA CYS A 214 -6.78 7.89 3.22
C CYS A 214 -6.73 8.85 4.41
N ARG A 215 -5.62 9.56 4.52
CA ARG A 215 -5.40 10.54 5.58
C ARG A 215 -5.43 11.94 5.01
N ARG A 216 -6.27 12.79 5.58
CA ARG A 216 -6.25 14.23 5.27
C ARG A 216 -4.98 14.84 5.90
N PRO A 217 -4.19 15.62 5.14
CA PRO A 217 -3.02 16.28 5.71
C PRO A 217 -3.47 17.29 6.76
N TYR A 218 -3.06 17.08 8.01
CA TYR A 218 -3.34 17.99 9.10
C TYR A 218 -2.19 18.99 9.25
N ARG A 219 -2.45 20.28 8.98
CA ARG A 219 -1.45 21.37 9.07
C ARG A 219 -0.15 21.09 8.30
N THR A 220 -0.25 20.26 7.27
CA THR A 220 0.86 19.88 6.39
C THR A 220 0.35 19.82 4.95
N ILE A 221 1.22 19.42 4.02
CA ILE A 221 0.86 19.23 2.61
C ILE A 221 0.50 17.77 2.34
N PRO A 222 -0.30 17.47 1.28
CA PRO A 222 -0.67 16.10 0.90
C PRO A 222 0.50 15.11 0.84
N ALA A 223 1.63 15.51 0.27
CA ALA A 223 2.83 14.68 0.15
C ALA A 223 3.44 14.22 1.49
N LYS A 224 3.08 14.90 2.59
CA LYS A 224 3.59 14.65 3.94
C LYS A 224 2.52 14.10 4.90
N ALA A 225 1.36 13.70 4.40
CA ALA A 225 0.25 13.24 5.23
C ALA A 225 0.62 12.06 6.15
N TRP A 226 1.55 11.20 5.70
CA TRP A 226 2.04 10.05 6.45
C TRP A 226 3.44 10.23 7.02
N TRP A 227 4.03 11.42 6.97
CA TRP A 227 5.39 11.62 7.49
C TRP A 227 5.35 11.65 9.01
N LYS A 228 6.38 11.08 9.63
CA LYS A 228 6.54 11.16 11.07
C LYS A 228 7.27 12.44 11.42
N ARG A 229 6.70 13.24 12.32
CA ARG A 229 7.34 14.41 12.90
C ARG A 229 7.96 14.02 14.23
N VAL A 230 9.23 14.34 14.42
CA VAL A 230 9.97 14.10 15.66
C VAL A 230 10.63 15.41 16.07
N ARG A 231 10.59 15.71 17.36
CA ARG A 231 11.23 16.94 17.85
C ARG A 231 12.74 16.84 17.67
N HIS A 232 13.36 17.91 17.19
CA HIS A 232 14.81 17.95 17.13
C HIS A 232 15.36 18.25 18.52
N GLU A 233 15.71 17.19 19.23
CA GLU A 233 16.25 17.27 20.57
C GLU A 233 17.35 16.24 20.78
N GLY A 234 18.19 16.50 21.76
CA GLY A 234 19.27 15.59 22.09
C GLY A 234 20.07 16.07 23.28
N TYR A 235 21.07 15.30 23.66
CA TYR A 235 21.95 15.66 24.75
C TYR A 235 23.23 16.38 24.31
N GLN A 236 23.43 16.49 23.00
CA GLN A 236 24.58 17.17 22.42
C GLN A 236 24.09 18.38 21.64
N GLU A 237 24.84 19.47 21.74
CA GLU A 237 24.58 20.70 21.01
C GLU A 237 25.84 21.13 20.27
N ARG A 238 25.64 21.78 19.13
CA ARG A 238 26.70 22.46 18.40
C ARG A 238 26.95 23.82 19.05
N ILE A 239 28.20 24.08 19.39
CA ILE A 239 28.69 25.38 19.87
C ILE A 239 29.62 25.97 18.82
N GLY A 240 29.48 27.28 18.60
CA GLY A 240 30.14 28.00 17.51
C GLY A 240 29.32 27.93 16.23
N ASP A 241 29.37 29.02 15.46
CA ASP A 241 28.53 29.21 14.28
C ASP A 241 29.39 29.27 13.02
N VAL A 242 29.05 28.40 12.07
CA VAL A 242 29.59 28.36 10.72
C VAL A 242 28.39 28.22 9.78
N PRO A 243 27.66 29.33 9.55
CA PRO A 243 26.43 29.28 8.80
C PRO A 243 26.73 28.99 7.34
N ILE A 244 26.04 28.00 6.78
CA ILE A 244 26.09 27.67 5.36
C ILE A 244 24.85 28.25 4.69
N THR A 245 25.06 29.12 3.71
CA THR A 245 23.97 29.75 2.97
C THR A 245 24.08 29.43 1.49
N PHE A 246 22.94 29.12 0.88
CA PHE A 246 22.83 28.85 -0.54
C PHE A 246 22.15 30.05 -1.22
N SER A 247 22.69 30.48 -2.36
CA SER A 247 22.11 31.57 -3.15
C SER A 247 22.22 31.30 -4.65
N GLY A 248 21.26 31.80 -5.43
CA GLY A 248 21.19 31.50 -6.87
C GLY A 248 20.67 30.10 -7.17
N GLY A 249 20.94 29.57 -8.36
CA GLY A 249 20.53 28.23 -8.78
C GLY A 249 19.05 28.08 -9.16
N GLY A 250 18.21 29.09 -8.91
CA GLY A 250 16.77 29.10 -9.22
C GLY A 250 15.88 28.30 -8.27
N GLY A 251 16.47 27.59 -7.29
CA GLY A 251 15.76 26.82 -6.27
C GLY A 251 15.70 27.51 -4.91
N THR A 252 15.05 26.87 -3.94
CA THR A 252 14.96 27.35 -2.55
C THR A 252 15.01 26.21 -1.54
N GLY A 253 15.24 26.52 -0.27
CA GLY A 253 15.08 25.58 0.84
C GLY A 253 16.24 24.62 1.09
N ALA A 254 17.40 24.82 0.44
CA ALA A 254 18.58 24.01 0.76
C ALA A 254 19.18 24.46 2.10
N THR A 255 19.53 23.50 2.96
CA THR A 255 20.20 23.73 4.24
C THR A 255 21.32 22.72 4.43
N ALA A 256 22.40 23.15 5.09
CA ALA A 256 23.56 22.31 5.34
C ALA A 256 24.27 22.74 6.63
N VAL A 257 25.08 21.84 7.17
CA VAL A 257 25.93 22.09 8.34
C VAL A 257 27.38 21.77 8.02
N ALA A 258 28.29 22.64 8.47
CA ALA A 258 29.71 22.36 8.43
C ALA A 258 30.13 21.46 9.59
N ILE A 259 31.01 20.50 9.29
CA ILE A 259 31.84 19.79 10.25
C ILE A 259 33.22 20.43 10.18
N VAL A 260 33.73 20.84 11.33
CA VAL A 260 34.95 21.63 11.45
C VAL A 260 35.99 20.80 12.18
N ASN A 261 37.17 20.69 11.59
CA ASN A 261 38.37 20.27 12.32
C ASN A 261 39.00 21.55 12.91
N PRO A 262 39.00 21.73 14.25
CA PRO A 262 39.50 22.96 14.87
C PRO A 262 40.96 23.32 14.53
N SER A 263 41.75 22.33 14.09
CA SER A 263 43.15 22.50 13.72
C SER A 263 43.36 22.86 12.26
N GLU A 264 42.40 22.53 11.37
CA GLU A 264 42.60 22.54 9.91
C GLU A 264 41.59 23.41 9.15
N GLY A 265 40.37 23.62 9.67
CA GLY A 265 39.31 24.37 8.99
C GLY A 265 38.02 23.57 8.80
N ILE A 266 37.31 23.78 7.68
CA ILE A 266 36.10 23.03 7.33
C ILE A 266 36.52 21.65 6.82
N GLU A 267 36.16 20.58 7.53
CA GLU A 267 36.44 19.20 7.14
C GLU A 267 35.43 18.69 6.12
N SER A 268 34.14 18.98 6.33
CA SER A 268 33.07 18.59 5.41
C SER A 268 31.83 19.45 5.59
N ILE A 269 30.95 19.44 4.58
CA ILE A 269 29.63 20.08 4.65
C ILE A 269 28.56 19.04 4.37
N HIS A 270 27.69 18.79 5.35
CA HIS A 270 26.60 17.84 5.26
C HIS A 270 25.31 18.56 4.87
N VAL A 271 24.68 18.14 3.76
CA VAL A 271 23.39 18.67 3.31
C VAL A 271 22.26 18.07 4.15
N LEU A 272 21.54 18.91 4.88
CA LEU A 272 20.40 18.48 5.72
C LEU A 272 19.10 18.45 4.93
N ASN A 273 18.90 19.43 4.06
CA ASN A 273 17.80 19.49 3.10
C ASN A 273 18.38 19.96 1.77
N GLY A 274 18.15 19.19 0.71
CA GLY A 274 18.62 19.57 -0.63
C GLY A 274 17.80 20.68 -1.28
N GLY A 275 16.67 21.06 -0.68
CA GLY A 275 15.70 22.01 -1.21
C GLY A 275 15.01 21.50 -2.48
N THR A 276 14.37 22.40 -3.21
CA THR A 276 13.63 22.06 -4.44
C THR A 276 13.77 23.15 -5.51
N GLY A 277 13.59 22.74 -6.77
CA GLY A 277 13.50 23.65 -7.91
C GLY A 277 14.84 24.19 -8.44
N TYR A 278 15.97 23.62 -8.03
CA TYR A 278 17.28 24.06 -8.53
C TYR A 278 17.46 23.68 -10.00
N THR A 279 17.64 24.68 -10.87
CA THR A 279 17.90 24.48 -12.31
C THR A 279 19.40 24.52 -12.63
N SER A 280 20.20 25.03 -11.70
CA SER A 280 21.66 25.04 -11.73
C SER A 280 22.22 24.97 -10.31
N ALA A 281 23.51 24.67 -10.17
CA ALA A 281 24.17 24.62 -8.88
C ALA A 281 24.12 26.00 -8.17
N PRO A 282 23.63 26.08 -6.92
CA PRO A 282 23.66 27.32 -6.16
C PRO A 282 25.08 27.65 -5.68
N THR A 283 25.34 28.93 -5.46
CA THR A 283 26.55 29.41 -4.79
C THR A 283 26.47 29.07 -3.31
N VAL A 284 27.51 28.42 -2.79
CA VAL A 284 27.65 28.07 -1.37
C VAL A 284 28.51 29.13 -0.68
N ALA A 285 27.92 29.87 0.26
CA ALA A 285 28.63 30.82 1.09
C ALA A 285 28.83 30.24 2.50
N ILE A 286 30.09 30.17 2.92
CA ILE A 286 30.54 29.69 4.23
C ILE A 286 30.83 30.91 5.10
N GLY A 287 29.98 31.17 6.10
CA GLY A 287 30.18 32.23 7.07
C GLY A 287 30.99 31.81 8.30
N GLY A 288 30.94 32.62 9.35
CA GLY A 288 31.59 32.36 10.64
C GLY A 288 32.89 33.15 10.82
N THR A 289 33.68 32.78 11.84
CA THR A 289 34.91 33.51 12.22
C THR A 289 36.14 33.12 11.41
N GLY A 290 36.05 32.08 10.58
CA GLY A 290 37.15 31.61 9.75
C GLY A 290 37.24 32.35 8.41
N THR A 291 38.32 32.10 7.67
CA THR A 291 38.56 32.71 6.36
C THR A 291 39.11 31.69 5.37
N GLY A 292 38.90 31.94 4.08
CA GLY A 292 39.51 31.18 2.98
C GLY A 292 38.83 29.85 2.64
N ALA A 293 37.72 29.48 3.29
CA ALA A 293 36.99 28.28 2.89
C ALA A 293 36.16 28.53 1.63
N THR A 294 36.14 27.54 0.75
CA THR A 294 35.31 27.54 -0.47
C THR A 294 34.66 26.18 -0.66
N ALA A 295 33.47 26.15 -1.25
CA ALA A 295 32.76 24.91 -1.55
C ALA A 295 31.88 25.04 -2.79
N THR A 296 31.58 23.91 -3.42
CA THR A 296 30.70 23.81 -4.59
C THR A 296 29.55 22.84 -4.31
N ALA A 297 28.32 23.25 -4.66
CA ALA A 297 27.14 22.38 -4.57
C ALA A 297 26.96 21.53 -5.84
N THR A 298 26.51 20.30 -5.68
CA THR A 298 26.06 19.43 -6.78
C THR A 298 24.54 19.35 -6.77
N VAL A 299 23.92 19.50 -7.94
CA VAL A 299 22.46 19.42 -8.11
C VAL A 299 22.12 18.25 -9.03
N THR A 300 21.20 17.40 -8.59
CA THR A 300 20.63 16.30 -9.38
C THR A 300 19.11 16.35 -9.24
N ASP A 301 18.38 16.23 -10.35
CA ASP A 301 16.90 16.22 -10.39
C ASP A 301 16.23 17.37 -9.62
N GLY A 302 16.83 18.58 -9.68
CA GLY A 302 16.26 19.76 -9.05
C GLY A 302 16.59 19.95 -7.57
N ILE A 303 17.46 19.13 -7.00
CA ILE A 303 17.78 19.07 -5.57
C ILE A 303 19.30 19.15 -5.36
N VAL A 304 19.76 19.91 -4.36
CA VAL A 304 21.18 19.88 -3.94
C VAL A 304 21.48 18.54 -3.25
N THR A 305 22.28 17.68 -3.89
CA THR A 305 22.58 16.34 -3.40
C THR A 305 23.84 16.26 -2.56
N SER A 306 24.79 17.16 -2.77
CA SER A 306 26.04 17.21 -2.01
C SER A 306 26.68 18.60 -2.07
N VAL A 307 27.56 18.88 -1.11
CA VAL A 307 28.44 20.05 -1.11
C VAL A 307 29.87 19.55 -0.91
N THR A 308 30.74 19.88 -1.85
CA THR A 308 32.16 19.52 -1.81
C THR A 308 32.97 20.73 -1.39
N VAL A 309 33.77 20.58 -0.33
CA VAL A 309 34.73 21.60 0.11
C VAL A 309 35.89 21.61 -0.88
N THR A 310 36.19 22.78 -1.45
CA THR A 310 37.28 22.99 -2.41
C THR A 310 38.50 23.65 -1.78
N ALA A 311 38.30 24.36 -0.67
CA ALA A 311 39.37 24.81 0.22
C ALA A 311 38.82 24.83 1.64
N ASP A 312 39.58 24.29 2.60
CA ASP A 312 39.12 24.10 3.98
C ASP A 312 39.12 25.42 4.77
N GLY A 313 39.95 26.38 4.33
CA GLY A 313 40.17 27.64 5.01
C GLY A 313 40.85 27.45 6.38
N SER A 314 40.72 28.43 7.28
CA SER A 314 41.26 28.34 8.64
C SER A 314 40.50 29.22 9.62
N GLY A 315 40.61 28.94 10.92
CA GLY A 315 40.02 29.77 11.99
C GLY A 315 38.52 29.58 12.22
N TYR A 316 37.89 28.61 11.54
CA TYR A 316 36.51 28.22 11.79
C TYR A 316 36.39 27.53 13.16
N LYS A 317 35.34 27.86 13.91
CA LYS A 317 35.09 27.32 15.24
C LYS A 317 33.69 26.74 15.29
N SER A 318 33.60 25.42 15.23
CA SER A 318 32.39 24.67 15.54
C SER A 318 32.79 23.39 16.27
N LYS A 319 32.04 23.01 17.30
CA LYS A 319 32.23 21.75 18.01
C LYS A 319 30.91 21.20 18.49
N ILE A 320 30.78 19.89 18.51
CA ILE A 320 29.66 19.19 19.15
C ILE A 320 30.09 18.88 20.58
N VAL A 321 29.30 19.31 21.55
CA VAL A 321 29.58 19.08 22.98
C VAL A 321 28.33 18.60 23.71
N ARG A 322 28.50 18.04 24.90
CA ARG A 322 27.39 17.76 25.82
C ARG A 322 26.71 19.08 26.21
N ALA A 323 25.39 19.12 26.12
CA ALA A 323 24.60 20.26 26.58
C ALA A 323 24.70 20.40 28.10
N LEU A 324 24.89 21.64 28.56
CA LEU A 324 25.02 21.98 29.98
C LEU A 324 23.83 22.84 30.43
N ASP A 325 23.47 22.76 31.69
CA ASP A 325 22.51 23.66 32.32
C ASP A 325 23.16 25.01 32.68
N ASP A 326 22.38 25.92 33.29
CA ASP A 326 22.87 27.25 33.68
C ASP A 326 23.92 27.20 34.81
N ARG A 327 24.09 26.06 35.47
CA ARG A 327 25.12 25.81 36.49
C ARG A 327 26.39 25.20 35.89
N GLY A 328 26.37 24.84 34.61
CA GLY A 328 27.47 24.20 33.92
C GLY A 328 27.49 22.68 34.07
N ASP A 329 26.46 22.09 34.68
CA ASP A 329 26.33 20.63 34.82
C ASP A 329 25.66 20.02 33.58
N PRO A 330 25.98 18.77 33.19
CA PRO A 330 25.32 18.11 32.07
C PRO A 330 23.79 18.05 32.26
N THR A 331 23.03 18.36 31.21
CA THR A 331 21.57 18.29 31.29
C THR A 331 21.09 16.85 31.50
N SER A 332 20.10 16.69 32.38
CA SER A 332 19.41 15.41 32.65
C SER A 332 18.30 15.12 31.64
N LYS A 333 17.69 16.17 31.08
CA LYS A 333 16.73 16.12 29.97
C LYS A 333 17.42 16.51 28.65
N PRO A 334 16.95 16.01 27.50
CA PRO A 334 17.43 16.49 26.20
C PRO A 334 17.11 17.99 26.03
N VAL A 335 17.97 18.69 25.30
CA VAL A 335 17.76 20.09 24.92
C VAL A 335 17.20 20.17 23.51
N LEU A 336 16.41 21.20 23.24
CA LEU A 336 15.93 21.48 21.89
C LEU A 336 17.06 21.99 21.02
N LEU A 337 17.04 21.58 19.76
CA LEU A 337 18.04 21.92 18.77
C LEU A 337 17.38 22.62 17.58
N LYS A 338 18.08 23.61 17.03
CA LYS A 338 17.77 24.23 15.75
C LYS A 338 18.14 23.29 14.59
N PRO A 339 17.74 23.57 13.34
CA PRO A 339 18.14 22.75 12.19
C PRO A 339 19.65 22.55 12.09
N ASP A 340 20.44 23.55 12.47
CA ASP A 340 21.90 23.53 12.48
C ASP A 340 22.51 22.81 13.69
N GLY A 341 21.70 22.20 14.56
CA GLY A 341 22.16 21.51 15.77
C GLY A 341 22.62 22.43 16.90
N THR A 342 22.53 23.75 16.76
CA THR A 342 22.76 24.69 17.87
C THR A 342 21.57 24.68 18.83
N ARG A 343 21.79 25.08 20.08
CA ARG A 343 20.72 25.05 21.09
C ARG A 343 19.57 25.99 20.74
N GLN A 344 18.36 25.47 20.79
CA GLN A 344 17.14 26.25 20.77
C GLN A 344 16.67 26.53 22.20
N ARG A 345 16.62 27.80 22.58
CA ARG A 345 16.19 28.23 23.93
C ARG A 345 14.73 28.62 24.00
N ASP A 346 14.17 29.04 22.87
CA ASP A 346 12.74 29.29 22.75
C ASP A 346 12.02 27.96 22.52
N VAL A 347 11.35 27.48 23.58
CA VAL A 347 10.57 26.24 23.57
C VAL A 347 9.40 26.29 22.59
N THR A 348 8.91 27.48 22.24
CA THR A 348 7.80 27.65 21.30
C THR A 348 8.24 27.57 19.84
N ALA A 349 9.54 27.76 19.59
CA ALA A 349 10.14 27.67 18.27
C ALA A 349 10.93 26.34 18.10
N ALA A 350 10.44 25.26 18.71
CA ALA A 350 11.03 23.94 18.55
C ALA A 350 11.08 23.53 17.07
N PHE A 351 12.23 23.04 16.62
CA PHE A 351 12.38 22.51 15.27
C PHE A 351 11.92 21.04 15.23
N TRP A 352 11.22 20.67 14.16
CA TRP A 352 10.71 19.33 13.95
C TRP A 352 11.42 18.69 12.76
N ILE A 353 11.97 17.51 12.97
CA ILE A 353 12.49 16.65 11.92
C ILE A 353 11.30 15.90 11.34
N GLU A 354 11.09 16.04 10.04
CA GLU A 354 10.05 15.31 9.32
C GLU A 354 10.70 14.13 8.58
N ILE A 355 10.19 12.93 8.83
CA ILE A 355 10.77 11.67 8.36
C ILE A 355 9.76 10.98 7.44
N PRO A 356 10.09 10.77 6.14
CA PRO A 356 9.27 9.95 5.27
C PRO A 356 9.36 8.49 5.71
N ILE A 357 8.25 7.91 6.17
CA ILE A 357 8.19 6.52 6.62
C ILE A 357 7.78 5.54 5.49
N TYR A 358 7.24 6.06 4.39
CA TYR A 358 6.79 5.27 3.23
C TYR A 358 7.41 5.80 1.94
N GLY A 359 7.62 4.91 0.97
CA GLY A 359 7.92 5.29 -0.41
C GLY A 359 6.69 5.83 -1.15
N SER A 360 6.83 6.08 -2.45
CA SER A 360 5.72 6.50 -3.32
C SER A 360 5.66 5.64 -4.57
N LEU A 361 4.47 5.14 -4.92
CA LEU A 361 4.22 4.29 -6.10
C LEU A 361 2.86 4.64 -6.74
N PRO A 362 2.70 4.42 -8.06
CA PRO A 362 1.44 4.72 -8.76
C PRO A 362 0.37 3.70 -8.43
N PHE A 363 -0.69 4.10 -7.73
CA PHE A 363 -1.74 3.18 -7.27
C PHE A 363 -2.68 2.78 -8.41
N ASN A 364 -2.82 3.57 -9.47
CA ASN A 364 -3.58 3.13 -10.65
C ASN A 364 -2.91 1.92 -11.34
N ALA A 365 -1.60 1.72 -11.16
CA ALA A 365 -0.90 0.54 -11.66
C ALA A 365 -1.23 -0.76 -10.90
N LEU A 366 -1.92 -0.68 -9.76
CA LEU A 366 -2.47 -1.86 -9.07
C LEU A 366 -3.54 -2.57 -9.89
N GLY A 367 -4.17 -1.86 -10.83
CA GLY A 367 -5.25 -2.40 -11.67
C GLY A 367 -6.53 -2.73 -10.91
N LEU A 368 -6.73 -2.14 -9.73
CA LEU A 368 -7.89 -2.39 -8.88
C LEU A 368 -9.09 -1.46 -9.19
N LEU A 369 -8.87 -0.38 -9.93
CA LEU A 369 -9.92 0.54 -10.39
C LEU A 369 -10.22 0.36 -11.88
#